data_AF-A0A1Q6LBA1-F1
#
_entry.id   AF-A0A1Q6LBA1-F1
#
_cell.length_a   1.000
_cell.length_b   1.000
_cell.length_c   1.000
_cell.angle_alpha   90.00
_cell.angle_beta   90.00
_cell.angle_gamma   90.00
#
_symmetry.space_group_name_H-M   'P 1'
#
loop_
_entity.id
_entity.type
_entity.pdbx_description
1 polymer ?
#
loop_
_entity_poly.entity_id
_entity_poly.type
_entity_poly.pdbx_seq_one_letter_code
_entity_poly.pdbx_strand_id
1 'polypeptide(L)'
;MALVVTIIILLILVGISIQTIMNTELFTNAKETKNAVENSQNAENSIISSYDKKIKETLTGNREEIKNNEYKEEEKAVGTWIDGKNLYRKVLVKEQTIEPSQTALNIKMGNIENLEYIWDYNIICTNNLNANVKLPYLKGSKSGLDGFVWYGKEYYGTTDTDVTLCLRGENDHDTIEKIYLILEYTKKE
;
A
#
# COMPACT_ATOMS: atom_id res chain seq x y z
N MET A 1 -23.78 -85.06 1.06
CA MET A 1 -24.61 -83.87 1.39
C MET A 1 -23.85 -82.88 2.28
N ALA A 2 -22.55 -82.64 2.03
CA ALA A 2 -21.72 -81.79 2.90
C ALA A 2 -21.63 -80.34 2.39
N LEU A 3 -21.50 -80.17 1.07
CA LEU A 3 -21.29 -78.86 0.45
C LEU A 3 -22.44 -77.86 0.70
N VAL A 4 -23.68 -78.33 0.61
CA VAL A 4 -24.88 -77.49 0.80
C VAL A 4 -24.94 -76.94 2.22
N VAL A 5 -24.60 -77.76 3.22
CA VAL A 5 -24.61 -77.37 4.63
C VAL A 5 -23.54 -76.31 4.90
N THR A 6 -22.34 -76.47 4.35
CA THR A 6 -21.25 -75.49 4.49
C THR A 6 -21.62 -74.12 3.90
N ILE A 7 -22.25 -74.09 2.73
CA ILE A 7 -22.68 -72.84 2.09
C ILE A 7 -23.74 -72.13 2.95
N ILE A 8 -24.71 -72.87 3.50
CA ILE A 8 -25.76 -72.29 4.34
C ILE A 8 -25.15 -71.67 5.62
N ILE A 9 -24.20 -72.35 6.26
CA ILE A 9 -23.53 -71.83 7.46
C ILE A 9 -22.74 -70.55 7.14
N LEU A 10 -22.03 -70.51 6.01
CA LEU A 10 -21.28 -69.32 5.58
C LEU A 10 -22.20 -68.11 5.32
N LEU A 11 -23.37 -68.33 4.71
CA LEU A 11 -24.33 -67.24 4.44
C LEU A 11 -24.90 -66.64 5.74
N ILE A 12 -25.18 -67.47 6.75
CA ILE A 12 -25.66 -67.02 8.06
C ILE A 12 -24.54 -66.24 8.77
N LEU A 13 -23.30 -66.74 8.73
CA LEU A 13 -22.15 -66.12 9.39
C LEU A 13 -21.82 -64.75 8.78
N VAL A 14 -21.91 -64.64 7.45
CA VAL A 14 -21.74 -63.37 6.73
C VAL A 14 -22.87 -62.39 7.07
N GLY A 15 -24.11 -62.86 7.15
CA GLY A 15 -25.26 -62.03 7.52
C GLY A 15 -25.14 -61.40 8.91
N ILE A 16 -24.69 -62.16 9.90
CA ILE A 16 -24.45 -61.65 11.27
C ILE A 16 -23.25 -60.70 11.28
N SER A 17 -22.13 -61.08 10.64
CA SER A 17 -20.90 -60.28 10.63
C SER A 17 -21.11 -58.89 9.99
N ILE A 18 -21.91 -58.80 8.92
CA ILE A 18 -22.23 -57.52 8.25
C ILE A 18 -23.05 -56.60 9.16
N GLN A 19 -24.02 -57.14 9.90
CA GLN A 19 -24.83 -56.35 10.84
C GLN A 19 -24.00 -55.78 12.00
N THR A 20 -23.04 -56.54 12.53
CA THR A 20 -22.13 -56.05 13.57
C THR A 20 -21.20 -54.97 13.05
N ILE A 21 -20.68 -55.11 11.81
CA ILE A 21 -19.80 -54.11 11.17
C ILE A 21 -20.53 -52.78 10.95
N MET A 22 -21.77 -52.80 10.47
CA MET A 22 -22.58 -51.58 10.25
C MET A 22 -22.95 -50.85 11.55
N ASN A 23 -23.09 -51.56 12.67
CA ASN A 23 -23.40 -50.99 13.98
C ASN A 23 -22.16 -50.73 14.85
N THR A 24 -20.96 -50.72 14.26
CA THR A 24 -19.75 -50.39 15.03
C THR A 24 -19.73 -48.92 15.42
N GLU A 25 -19.16 -48.65 16.60
CA GLU A 25 -18.81 -47.30 17.05
C GLU A 25 -17.96 -46.56 16.01
N LEU A 26 -17.18 -47.28 15.19
CA LEU A 26 -16.36 -46.72 14.13
C LEU A 26 -17.17 -45.96 13.06
N PHE A 27 -18.29 -46.51 12.56
CA PHE A 27 -19.13 -45.80 11.59
C PHE A 27 -19.88 -44.63 12.22
N THR A 28 -20.29 -44.77 13.48
CA THR A 28 -20.93 -43.69 14.24
C THR A 28 -19.96 -42.52 14.44
N ASN A 29 -18.74 -42.80 14.91
CA ASN A 29 -17.67 -41.81 15.10
C ASN A 29 -17.24 -41.15 13.79
N ALA A 30 -17.18 -41.91 12.68
CA ALA A 30 -16.89 -41.36 11.36
C ALA A 30 -17.99 -40.39 10.88
N LYS A 31 -19.26 -40.70 11.14
CA LYS A 31 -20.39 -39.83 10.82
C LYS A 31 -20.39 -38.55 11.65
N GLU A 32 -20.13 -38.66 12.95
CA GLU A 32 -20.03 -37.51 13.84
C GLU A 32 -18.85 -36.60 13.47
N THR A 33 -17.69 -37.20 13.16
CA THR A 33 -16.52 -36.46 12.67
C THR A 33 -16.82 -35.73 11.38
N LYS A 34 -17.51 -36.38 10.42
CA LYS A 34 -17.93 -35.73 9.17
C LYS A 34 -18.84 -34.53 9.43
N ASN A 35 -19.83 -34.67 10.30
CA ASN A 35 -20.75 -33.58 10.64
C ASN A 35 -20.02 -32.43 11.34
N ALA A 36 -19.07 -32.73 12.23
CA ALA A 36 -18.26 -31.70 12.90
C ALA A 36 -17.38 -30.92 11.93
N VAL A 37 -16.76 -31.61 10.95
CA VAL A 37 -15.98 -30.98 9.88
C VAL A 37 -16.86 -30.10 8.99
N GLU A 38 -18.03 -30.60 8.56
CA GLU A 38 -18.95 -29.83 7.72
C GLU A 38 -19.48 -28.59 8.44
N ASN A 39 -19.83 -28.70 9.73
CA ASN A 39 -20.22 -27.56 10.55
C ASN A 39 -19.09 -26.53 10.71
N SER A 40 -17.86 -26.98 10.93
CA SER A 40 -16.69 -26.11 11.02
C SER A 40 -16.44 -25.38 9.69
N GLN A 41 -16.59 -26.08 8.56
CA GLN A 41 -16.38 -25.49 7.24
C GLN A 41 -17.49 -24.50 6.86
N ASN A 42 -18.73 -24.76 7.26
CA ASN A 42 -19.83 -23.80 7.11
C ASN A 42 -19.61 -22.53 7.96
N ALA A 43 -19.08 -22.68 9.18
CA ALA A 43 -18.71 -21.55 10.02
C ALA A 43 -17.57 -20.72 9.38
N GLU A 44 -16.55 -21.38 8.84
CA GLU A 44 -15.45 -20.73 8.12
C GLU A 44 -15.96 -19.94 6.90
N ASN A 45 -16.79 -20.56 6.06
CA ASN A 45 -17.39 -19.90 4.91
C ASN A 45 -18.23 -18.67 5.30
N SER A 46 -18.95 -18.74 6.43
CA SER A 46 -19.71 -17.60 6.96
C SER A 46 -18.79 -16.46 7.40
N ILE A 47 -17.69 -16.77 8.07
CA ILE A 47 -16.67 -15.80 8.48
C ILE A 47 -16.03 -15.13 7.25
N ILE A 48 -15.63 -15.92 6.25
CA ILE A 48 -15.05 -15.41 5.00
C ILE A 48 -16.04 -14.47 4.30
N SER A 49 -17.30 -14.87 4.16
CA SER A 49 -18.34 -14.04 3.55
C SER A 49 -18.56 -12.72 4.30
N SER A 50 -18.47 -12.74 5.64
CA SER A 50 -18.55 -11.54 6.47
C SER A 50 -17.39 -10.57 6.21
N TYR A 51 -16.16 -11.08 6.10
CA TYR A 51 -15.00 -10.27 5.76
C TYR A 51 -15.10 -9.70 4.34
N ASP A 52 -15.51 -10.50 3.35
CA ASP A 52 -15.74 -10.02 1.97
C ASP A 52 -16.76 -8.89 1.92
N LYS A 53 -17.85 -9.00 2.69
CA LYS A 53 -18.85 -7.96 2.80
C LYS A 53 -18.29 -6.69 3.44
N LYS A 54 -17.58 -6.79 4.56
CA LYS A 54 -16.93 -5.64 5.23
C LYS A 54 -15.91 -4.94 4.33
N ILE A 55 -15.11 -5.72 3.59
CA ILE A 55 -14.14 -5.21 2.63
C ILE A 55 -14.86 -4.47 1.49
N LYS A 56 -15.92 -5.05 0.92
CA LYS A 56 -16.72 -4.40 -0.12
C LYS A 56 -17.38 -3.13 0.41
N GLU A 57 -17.99 -3.13 1.59
CA GLU A 57 -18.59 -1.93 2.20
C GLU A 57 -17.56 -0.82 2.39
N THR A 58 -16.36 -1.16 2.88
CA THR A 58 -15.25 -0.20 3.06
C THR A 58 -14.71 0.32 1.73
N LEU A 59 -14.64 -0.51 0.68
CA LEU A 59 -14.08 -0.13 -0.63
C LEU A 59 -15.10 0.55 -1.56
N THR A 60 -16.39 0.27 -1.41
CA THR A 60 -17.45 0.85 -2.26
C THR A 60 -17.72 2.31 -1.89
N GLY A 61 -17.40 2.73 -0.66
CA GLY A 61 -17.51 4.13 -0.23
C GLY A 61 -16.49 5.10 -0.84
N ASN A 62 -15.33 4.62 -1.33
CA ASN A 62 -14.20 5.52 -1.65
C ASN A 62 -13.66 5.40 -3.08
N ARG A 63 -14.05 4.40 -3.90
CA ARG A 63 -13.43 4.21 -5.23
C ARG A 63 -13.71 5.32 -6.25
N GLU A 64 -14.84 6.02 -6.13
CA GLU A 64 -15.18 7.14 -7.01
C GLU A 64 -14.58 8.47 -6.53
N GLU A 65 -14.22 8.60 -5.23
CA GLU A 65 -13.47 9.76 -4.72
C GLU A 65 -11.96 9.66 -4.95
N ILE A 66 -11.40 8.45 -5.07
CA ILE A 66 -9.95 8.23 -5.24
C ILE A 66 -9.48 8.47 -6.70
N LYS A 67 -10.39 8.57 -7.68
CA LYS A 67 -10.00 8.61 -9.10
C LYS A 67 -9.51 9.95 -9.65
N ASN A 68 -9.61 11.05 -8.91
CA ASN A 68 -9.22 12.38 -9.43
C ASN A 68 -8.14 13.08 -8.58
N ASN A 69 -7.15 12.32 -8.10
CA ASN A 69 -5.88 12.91 -7.64
C ASN A 69 -5.02 13.27 -8.86
N GLU A 70 -5.52 14.20 -9.69
CA GLU A 70 -4.69 14.85 -10.69
C GLU A 70 -3.68 15.74 -9.97
N TYR A 71 -2.39 15.49 -10.23
CA TYR A 71 -1.30 16.35 -9.77
C TYR A 71 -1.31 17.61 -10.63
N LYS A 72 -1.60 18.76 -10.02
CA LYS A 72 -1.67 20.07 -10.68
C LYS A 72 -0.72 21.06 -10.04
N GLU A 73 -0.27 22.04 -10.83
CA GLU A 73 0.50 23.17 -10.32
C GLU A 73 -0.36 24.11 -9.44
N GLU A 74 -1.67 24.10 -9.67
CA GLU A 74 -2.63 24.79 -8.81
C GLU A 74 -2.77 24.09 -7.46
N GLU A 75 -2.88 24.89 -6.40
CA GLU A 75 -3.09 24.38 -5.05
C GLU A 75 -4.52 23.85 -4.89
N LYS A 76 -4.66 22.69 -4.24
CA LYS A 76 -5.96 22.06 -3.98
C LYS A 76 -6.04 21.57 -2.54
N ALA A 77 -7.18 21.80 -1.90
CA ALA A 77 -7.51 21.14 -0.63
C ALA A 77 -7.79 19.66 -0.88
N VAL A 78 -7.05 18.78 -0.20
CA VAL A 78 -7.13 17.32 -0.36
C VAL A 78 -7.66 16.60 0.87
N GLY A 79 -7.91 17.33 1.95
CA GLY A 79 -8.54 16.79 3.15
C GLY A 79 -8.31 17.67 4.36
N THR A 80 -8.38 17.03 5.53
CA THR A 80 -8.17 17.66 6.84
C THR A 80 -7.12 16.84 7.60
N TRP A 81 -6.13 17.51 8.17
CA TRP A 81 -5.11 16.88 9.00
C TRP A 81 -5.66 16.53 10.39
N ILE A 82 -4.92 15.71 11.16
CA ILE A 82 -5.37 15.21 12.47
C ILE A 82 -5.63 16.31 13.51
N ASP A 83 -5.10 17.51 13.30
CA ASP A 83 -5.31 18.69 14.14
C ASP A 83 -6.51 19.55 13.69
N GLY A 84 -7.23 19.12 12.65
CA GLY A 84 -8.38 19.83 12.10
C GLY A 84 -8.06 20.85 11.02
N LYS A 85 -6.78 21.08 10.69
CA LYS A 85 -6.39 22.02 9.62
C LYS A 85 -6.63 21.45 8.24
N ASN A 86 -6.90 22.32 7.27
CA ASN A 86 -6.97 21.91 5.86
C ASN A 86 -5.60 21.40 5.39
N LEU A 87 -5.60 20.22 4.78
CA LEU A 87 -4.45 19.66 4.08
C LEU A 87 -4.52 20.07 2.61
N TYR A 88 -3.47 20.71 2.13
CA TYR A 88 -3.33 21.20 0.76
C TYR A 88 -2.31 20.37 0.01
N ARG A 89 -2.51 20.21 -1.30
CA ARG A 89 -1.56 19.62 -2.24
C ARG A 89 -1.23 20.60 -3.36
N LYS A 90 0.03 20.65 -3.77
CA LYS A 90 0.50 21.45 -4.92
C LYS A 90 1.72 20.80 -5.57
N VAL A 91 1.83 20.91 -6.90
CA VAL A 91 3.06 20.57 -7.64
C VAL A 91 3.86 21.84 -7.92
N LEU A 92 5.13 21.85 -7.54
CA LEU A 92 6.09 22.88 -7.94
C LEU A 92 6.97 22.32 -9.06
N VAL A 93 7.07 23.07 -10.15
CA VAL A 93 7.84 22.65 -11.33
C VAL A 93 9.01 23.61 -11.52
N LYS A 94 10.20 23.03 -11.73
CA LYS A 94 11.42 23.79 -12.02
C LYS A 94 12.09 23.22 -13.26
N GLU A 95 12.30 24.06 -14.26
CA GLU A 95 13.21 23.76 -15.37
C GLU A 95 14.60 24.24 -14.98
N GLN A 96 15.53 23.28 -14.85
CA GLN A 96 16.90 23.53 -14.46
C GLN A 96 17.78 22.36 -14.92
N THR A 97 18.77 22.67 -15.76
CA THR A 97 19.79 21.72 -16.16
C THR A 97 20.73 21.42 -14.99
N ILE A 98 20.82 20.15 -14.60
CA ILE A 98 21.76 19.66 -13.59
C ILE A 98 22.59 18.57 -14.21
N GLU A 99 23.90 18.81 -14.28
CA GLU A 99 24.84 17.88 -14.88
C GLU A 99 25.25 16.77 -13.89
N PRO A 100 25.69 15.60 -14.39
CA PRO A 100 26.10 14.47 -13.56
C PRO A 100 27.19 14.82 -12.52
N SER A 101 28.06 15.78 -12.84
CA SER A 101 29.18 16.16 -11.97
C SER A 101 28.81 17.05 -10.78
N GLN A 102 27.56 17.53 -10.68
CA GLN A 102 27.16 18.46 -9.62
C GLN A 102 26.74 17.72 -8.34
N THR A 103 27.55 17.83 -7.28
CA THR A 103 27.38 16.99 -6.08
C THR A 103 26.58 17.62 -4.93
N ALA A 104 26.27 18.92 -5.01
CA ALA A 104 25.40 19.60 -4.07
C ALA A 104 24.74 20.82 -4.70
N LEU A 105 23.41 20.93 -4.62
CA LEU A 105 22.65 22.05 -5.16
C LEU A 105 21.42 22.37 -4.29
N ASN A 106 21.20 23.65 -4.04
CA ASN A 106 19.98 24.18 -3.43
C ASN A 106 19.12 24.80 -4.53
N ILE A 107 17.94 24.24 -4.75
CA ILE A 107 17.04 24.62 -5.83
C ILE A 107 15.81 25.28 -5.22
N LYS A 108 15.64 26.57 -5.45
CA LYS A 108 14.39 27.26 -5.11
C LYS A 108 13.28 26.78 -6.05
N MET A 109 12.38 25.96 -5.52
CA MET A 109 11.28 25.34 -6.26
C MET A 109 10.10 26.28 -6.43
N GLY A 110 9.86 27.15 -5.46
CA GLY A 110 8.76 28.10 -5.51
C GLY A 110 8.42 28.67 -4.15
N ASN A 111 7.24 29.27 -4.05
CA ASN A 111 6.73 29.89 -2.85
C ASN A 111 5.33 29.34 -2.51
N ILE A 112 5.08 29.11 -1.23
CA ILE A 112 3.76 28.70 -0.73
C ILE A 112 3.33 29.66 0.36
N GLU A 113 2.33 30.50 0.05
CA GLU A 113 1.79 31.49 0.99
C GLU A 113 1.25 30.83 2.26
N ASN A 114 1.58 31.42 3.41
CA ASN A 114 1.17 30.96 4.74
C ASN A 114 1.53 29.50 5.03
N LEU A 115 2.55 28.93 4.40
CA LEU A 115 3.02 27.57 4.71
C LEU A 115 3.33 27.44 6.21
N GLU A 116 2.73 26.44 6.84
CA GLU A 116 3.01 26.07 8.22
C GLU A 116 3.94 24.87 8.27
N TYR A 117 3.54 23.76 7.65
CA TYR A 117 4.26 22.50 7.74
C TYR A 117 4.08 21.65 6.48
N ILE A 118 5.18 21.07 5.98
CA ILE A 118 5.17 20.08 4.89
C ILE A 118 5.10 18.69 5.51
N TRP A 119 3.99 17.99 5.28
CA TRP A 119 3.72 16.66 5.83
C TRP A 119 4.29 15.54 4.98
N ASP A 120 4.23 15.70 3.65
CA ASP A 120 4.73 14.72 2.71
C ASP A 120 5.28 15.41 1.45
N TYR A 121 6.23 14.75 0.80
CA TYR A 121 6.77 15.19 -0.47
C TYR A 121 7.19 14.03 -1.37
N ASN A 122 7.06 14.24 -2.68
CA ASN A 122 7.60 13.37 -3.70
C ASN A 122 8.38 14.20 -4.74
N ILE A 123 9.49 13.67 -5.21
CA ILE A 123 10.36 14.34 -6.18
C ILE A 123 10.49 13.46 -7.42
N ILE A 124 10.22 14.05 -8.58
CA ILE A 124 10.41 13.43 -9.88
C ILE A 124 11.34 14.30 -10.70
N CYS A 125 12.38 13.69 -11.25
CA CYS A 125 13.33 14.34 -12.15
C CYS A 125 13.19 13.75 -13.55
N THR A 126 13.26 14.60 -14.57
CA THR A 126 13.23 14.16 -15.97
C THR A 126 14.32 14.86 -16.78
N ASN A 127 14.81 14.21 -17.82
CA ASN A 127 15.70 14.82 -18.83
C ASN A 127 14.90 15.46 -19.98
N ASN A 128 15.58 15.97 -21.01
CA ASN A 128 14.97 16.55 -22.21
C ASN A 128 14.07 15.60 -23.02
N LEU A 129 14.23 14.28 -22.84
CA LEU A 129 13.38 13.28 -23.48
C LEU A 129 12.12 12.98 -22.64
N ASN A 130 11.92 13.71 -21.54
CA ASN A 130 10.91 13.45 -20.50
C ASN A 130 11.01 12.04 -19.91
N ALA A 131 12.19 11.40 -20.00
CA ALA A 131 12.43 10.13 -19.34
C ALA A 131 12.65 10.38 -17.85
N ASN A 132 12.05 9.56 -16.99
CA ASN A 132 12.29 9.62 -15.56
C ASN A 132 13.77 9.33 -15.28
N VAL A 133 14.45 10.31 -14.70
CA VAL A 133 15.84 10.21 -14.27
C VAL A 133 15.85 9.93 -12.78
N LYS A 134 16.66 8.97 -12.38
CA LYS A 134 16.83 8.66 -10.96
C LYS A 134 17.53 9.83 -10.27
N LEU A 135 17.03 10.20 -9.09
CA LEU A 135 17.72 11.16 -8.24
C LEU A 135 19.13 10.66 -7.89
N PRO A 136 20.12 11.55 -7.74
CA PRO A 136 21.47 11.19 -7.36
C PRO A 136 21.50 10.29 -6.13
N TYR A 137 22.18 9.15 -6.22
CA TYR A 137 22.34 8.24 -5.08
C TYR A 137 23.29 8.84 -4.03
N LEU A 138 22.86 8.83 -2.76
CA LEU A 138 23.77 8.95 -1.62
C LEU A 138 24.23 7.56 -1.19
N LYS A 139 25.48 7.20 -1.53
CA LYS A 139 26.12 5.99 -0.99
C LYS A 139 26.58 6.27 0.45
N GLY A 140 25.70 6.04 1.42
CA GLY A 140 26.00 6.20 2.85
C GLY A 140 25.11 5.33 3.72
N SER A 141 25.72 4.39 4.43
CA SER A 141 25.08 3.42 5.32
C SER A 141 24.42 4.07 6.55
N LYS A 142 23.10 4.27 6.47
CA LYS A 142 22.07 3.96 7.48
C LYS A 142 20.76 4.58 6.98
N SER A 143 19.77 3.74 6.67
CA SER A 143 18.35 4.08 6.40
C SER A 143 18.12 5.29 5.46
N GLY A 144 17.80 4.97 4.21
CA GLY A 144 17.65 5.89 3.08
C GLY A 144 17.01 7.24 3.39
N LEU A 145 17.70 8.29 2.97
CA LEU A 145 17.16 9.63 2.84
C LEU A 145 17.67 10.18 1.50
N ASP A 146 16.79 10.15 0.51
CA ASP A 146 16.88 10.86 -0.75
C ASP A 146 16.50 12.34 -0.51
N GLY A 147 17.04 13.27 -1.33
CA GLY A 147 16.84 14.74 -1.30
C GLY A 147 15.96 15.34 -0.20
N PHE A 148 16.51 16.25 0.61
CA PHE A 148 15.76 16.91 1.67
C PHE A 148 14.95 18.09 1.12
N VAL A 149 13.69 18.16 1.51
CA VAL A 149 12.85 19.34 1.31
C VAL A 149 12.75 20.07 2.64
N TRP A 150 13.16 21.33 2.66
CA TRP A 150 12.95 22.19 3.81
C TRP A 150 12.31 23.51 3.40
N TYR A 151 11.64 24.12 4.37
CA TYR A 151 11.11 25.47 4.32
C TYR A 151 11.62 26.16 5.58
N GLY A 152 12.19 27.36 5.47
CA GLY A 152 12.87 27.98 6.61
C GLY A 152 13.24 29.44 6.42
N LYS A 153 13.19 30.17 7.54
CA LYS A 153 13.62 31.57 7.70
C LYS A 153 15.09 31.66 8.12
N GLU A 154 16.05 31.13 7.36
CA GLU A 154 17.45 31.13 7.84
C GLU A 154 18.39 32.01 7.01
N TYR A 155 18.72 33.14 7.66
CA TYR A 155 19.76 34.15 7.46
C TYR A 155 19.62 35.19 6.33
N TYR A 156 19.44 36.44 6.78
CA TYR A 156 19.41 37.73 6.07
C TYR A 156 18.14 38.04 5.26
N GLY A 157 17.04 38.31 5.98
CA GLY A 157 16.10 39.38 5.61
C GLY A 157 15.23 39.15 4.36
N THR A 158 14.69 37.95 4.15
CA THR A 158 13.67 37.72 3.10
C THR A 158 12.40 37.10 3.69
N THR A 159 11.27 37.45 3.11
CA THR A 159 9.92 37.07 3.54
C THR A 159 9.61 35.59 3.23
N ASP A 160 10.12 34.68 4.06
CA ASP A 160 9.43 33.59 4.76
C ASP A 160 8.38 32.66 4.11
N THR A 161 8.48 32.29 2.83
CA THR A 161 7.62 31.22 2.26
C THR A 161 8.26 30.38 1.14
N ASP A 162 9.59 30.45 0.96
CA ASP A 162 10.28 29.74 -0.12
C ASP A 162 10.49 28.25 0.19
N VAL A 163 10.08 27.39 -0.74
CA VAL A 163 10.36 25.95 -0.73
C VAL A 163 11.64 25.69 -1.50
N THR A 164 12.61 25.08 -0.83
CA THR A 164 13.90 24.72 -1.44
C THR A 164 14.09 23.21 -1.43
N LEU A 165 14.48 22.67 -2.58
CA LEU A 165 14.92 21.29 -2.74
C LEU A 165 16.44 21.23 -2.67
N CYS A 166 16.96 20.36 -1.84
CA CYS A 166 18.39 20.25 -1.60
C CYS A 166 18.89 18.88 -2.01
N LEU A 167 19.64 18.88 -3.10
CA LEU A 167 20.26 17.71 -3.69
C LEU A 167 21.69 17.61 -3.16
N ARG A 168 22.07 16.45 -2.65
CA ARG A 168 23.43 16.14 -2.20
C ARG A 168 23.74 14.71 -2.63
N GLY A 169 24.86 14.46 -3.27
CA GLY A 169 25.22 13.12 -3.75
C GLY A 169 26.22 13.11 -4.88
N GLU A 170 26.60 11.93 -5.35
CA GLU A 170 27.40 11.76 -6.57
C GLU A 170 26.40 11.36 -7.67
N ASN A 171 26.20 12.21 -8.69
CA ASN A 171 25.19 11.93 -9.72
C ASN A 171 25.84 11.05 -10.81
N ASP A 172 25.78 9.74 -10.66
CA ASP A 172 26.12 8.78 -11.72
C ASP A 172 24.95 8.60 -12.73
N HIS A 173 24.17 9.67 -12.95
CA HIS A 173 22.90 9.65 -13.67
C HIS A 173 22.85 10.73 -14.76
N ASP A 174 21.99 10.51 -15.76
CA ASP A 174 21.78 11.43 -16.89
C ASP A 174 21.47 12.87 -16.44
N THR A 175 21.74 13.85 -17.31
CA THR A 175 21.43 15.26 -17.07
C THR A 175 19.95 15.44 -16.71
N ILE A 176 19.68 16.13 -15.60
CA ILE A 176 18.33 16.47 -15.16
C ILE A 176 17.92 17.78 -15.82
N GLU A 177 16.77 17.74 -16.49
CA GLU A 177 16.06 18.80 -17.22
C GLU A 177 15.13 19.67 -16.37
N LYS A 178 14.31 18.90 -15.65
CA LYS A 178 13.06 19.35 -15.08
C LYS A 178 12.78 18.57 -13.82
N ILE A 179 12.29 19.27 -12.81
CA ILE A 179 12.05 18.74 -11.48
C ILE A 179 10.61 19.07 -11.12
N TYR A 180 9.89 18.03 -10.70
CA TYR A 180 8.55 18.12 -10.14
C TYR A 180 8.66 17.80 -8.66
N LEU A 181 8.26 18.74 -7.81
CA LEU A 181 8.12 18.56 -6.37
C LEU A 181 6.65 18.58 -6.01
N ILE A 182 6.13 17.42 -5.65
CA ILE A 182 4.75 17.22 -5.21
C ILE A 182 4.74 17.37 -3.69
N LEU A 183 3.90 18.25 -3.15
CA LEU A 183 3.87 18.56 -1.72
C LEU A 183 2.47 18.36 -1.15
N GLU A 184 2.41 17.83 0.07
CA GLU A 184 1.24 17.90 0.94
C GLU A 184 1.59 18.68 2.22
N TYR A 185 0.79 19.70 2.55
CA TYR A 185 1.14 20.66 3.59
C TYR A 185 -0.07 21.31 4.24
N THR A 186 0.12 21.86 5.44
CA THR A 186 -0.85 22.73 6.14
C THR A 186 -0.41 24.19 6.08
N LYS A 187 -1.38 25.10 6.25
CA LYS A 187 -1.16 26.55 6.30
C LYS A 187 -1.46 27.12 7.68
N LYS A 188 -0.82 28.24 7.99
CA LYS A 188 -1.14 29.10 9.15
C LYS A 188 -2.50 29.74 8.91
N GLU A 189 -3.31 29.76 9.97
CA GLU A 189 -4.60 30.48 10.02
C GLU A 189 -4.41 31.99 10.02
#